data_AF-A0A914P3B8-F1
#
_entry.id   AF-A0A914P3B8-F1
#
_cell.length_a   1.000
_cell.length_b   1.000
_cell.length_c   1.000
_cell.angle_alpha   90.00
_cell.angle_beta   90.00
_cell.angle_gamma   90.00
#
_symmetry.space_group_name_H-M   'P 1'
#
loop_
_entity.id
_entity.type
_entity.pdbx_description
1 polymer ?
#
loop_
_entity_poly.entity_id
_entity_poly.type
_entity_poly.pdbx_seq_one_letter_code
_entity_poly.pdbx_strand_id
1 'polypeptide(L)'
;MRECVCDSEEDNYCYLCCGSESNRCLPAHQHGILRPTGERWERESCSRCRMNGAEMEGLACDDRDPQRLCLQGKCSKSVCHNKQQGTFCDRKLEKICVEDICENPCARIAPHLMVCDCSMIDPDTGFASDDRCQLCCYDFNSKPASRRCQNAYRKYHITTSSKRPIWRVGLDCAGGKTCNRYGFS
;
A
#
# COMPACT_ATOMS: atom_id res chain seq x y z
N MET A 1 24.12 22.68 -17.47
CA MET A 1 23.23 21.65 -16.90
C MET A 1 22.31 21.16 -18.00
N ARG A 2 21.98 19.86 -18.02
CA ARG A 2 21.04 19.23 -18.96
C ARG A 2 20.08 18.35 -18.19
N GLU A 3 18.90 18.11 -18.75
CA GLU A 3 17.93 17.16 -18.21
C GLU A 3 18.54 15.75 -18.16
N CYS A 4 18.23 15.01 -17.10
CA CYS A 4 18.72 13.66 -16.86
C CYS A 4 17.74 12.88 -15.97
N VAL A 5 18.04 11.61 -15.70
CA VAL A 5 17.25 10.75 -14.81
C VAL A 5 17.95 10.71 -13.45
N CYS A 6 17.26 11.15 -12.39
CA CYS A 6 17.72 11.06 -11.00
C CYS A 6 17.87 9.59 -10.56
N ASP A 7 18.55 9.37 -9.45
CA ASP A 7 18.78 8.01 -8.94
C ASP A 7 17.55 7.39 -8.25
N SER A 8 16.66 8.22 -7.68
CA SER A 8 15.43 7.76 -7.04
C SER A 8 14.24 7.82 -8.01
N GLU A 9 13.42 6.77 -7.99
CA GLU A 9 12.15 6.72 -8.72
C GLU A 9 11.22 7.87 -8.29
N GLU A 10 11.16 8.16 -6.99
CA GLU A 10 10.36 9.27 -6.44
C GLU A 10 10.82 10.63 -6.94
N ASP A 11 12.14 10.85 -7.04
CA ASP A 11 12.67 12.11 -7.56
C ASP A 11 12.37 12.29 -9.05
N ASN A 12 12.54 11.22 -9.85
CA ASN A 12 12.17 11.22 -11.27
C ASN A 12 10.68 11.45 -11.49
N TYR A 13 9.85 10.90 -10.61
CA TYR A 13 8.42 11.11 -10.66
C TYR A 13 8.06 12.55 -10.28
N CYS A 14 8.60 13.06 -9.18
CA CYS A 14 8.17 14.34 -8.61
C CYS A 14 8.79 15.57 -9.25
N TYR A 15 10.01 15.49 -9.78
CA TYR A 15 10.80 16.66 -10.16
C TYR A 15 11.38 16.58 -11.58
N LEU A 16 11.61 17.74 -12.19
CA LEU A 16 12.60 17.84 -13.27
C LEU A 16 13.99 17.59 -12.69
N CYS A 17 14.74 16.67 -13.27
CA CYS A 17 16.10 16.31 -12.84
C CYS A 17 17.14 16.87 -13.81
N CYS A 18 18.21 17.47 -13.27
CA CYS A 18 19.27 18.12 -14.05
C CYS A 18 20.67 17.72 -13.54
N GLY A 19 21.62 17.62 -14.47
CA GLY A 19 23.01 17.23 -14.20
C GLY A 19 23.99 17.73 -15.26
N SER A 20 25.26 17.40 -15.10
CA SER A 20 26.34 17.61 -16.08
C SER A 20 27.47 16.59 -15.87
N GLU A 21 28.53 16.66 -16.67
CA GLU A 21 29.73 15.82 -16.44
C GLU A 21 30.39 16.07 -15.08
N SER A 22 30.24 17.27 -14.53
CA SER A 22 30.83 17.66 -13.23
C SER A 22 29.84 17.58 -12.07
N ASN A 23 28.54 17.53 -12.34
CA ASN A 23 27.48 17.56 -11.33
C ASN A 23 26.56 16.35 -11.46
N ARG A 24 26.37 15.62 -10.36
CA ARG A 24 25.42 14.49 -10.28
C ARG A 24 24.01 14.93 -10.72
N CYS A 25 23.30 14.00 -11.36
CA CYS A 25 21.89 14.18 -11.69
C CYS A 25 21.05 14.25 -10.41
N LEU A 26 20.43 15.41 -10.15
CA LEU A 26 19.62 15.67 -8.97
C LEU A 26 18.40 16.52 -9.36
N PRO A 27 17.36 16.60 -8.51
CA PRO A 27 16.24 17.51 -8.74
C PRO A 27 16.73 18.94 -9.01
N ALA A 28 16.20 19.58 -10.05
CA ALA A 28 16.68 20.86 -10.59
C ALA A 28 16.82 21.95 -9.52
N HIS A 29 15.91 21.98 -8.53
CA HIS A 29 15.93 22.94 -7.43
C HIS A 29 17.14 22.78 -6.50
N GLN A 30 17.78 21.61 -6.42
CA GLN A 30 19.03 21.41 -5.66
C GLN A 30 20.22 22.10 -6.31
N HIS A 31 20.12 22.39 -7.61
CA HIS A 31 21.09 23.20 -8.36
C HIS A 31 20.68 24.67 -8.47
N GLY A 32 19.65 25.10 -7.71
CA GLY A 32 19.11 26.46 -7.78
C GLY A 32 18.30 26.75 -9.05
N ILE A 33 17.96 25.73 -9.85
CA ILE A 33 17.17 25.89 -11.07
C ILE A 33 15.68 25.83 -10.71
N LEU A 34 15.03 26.99 -10.73
CA LEU A 34 13.63 27.18 -10.40
C LEU A 34 12.84 27.63 -11.63
N ARG A 35 11.51 27.62 -11.54
CA ARG A 35 10.63 28.28 -12.52
C ARG A 35 10.83 29.80 -12.43
N PRO A 36 10.42 30.57 -13.47
CA PRO A 36 10.44 32.05 -13.40
C PRO A 36 9.65 32.63 -12.22
N THR A 37 8.66 31.90 -11.72
CA THR A 37 7.86 32.24 -10.52
C THR A 37 8.62 32.06 -9.20
N GLY A 38 9.82 31.45 -9.22
CA GLY A 38 10.55 31.03 -8.03
C GLY A 38 10.15 29.66 -7.49
N GLU A 39 9.19 28.97 -8.12
CA GLU A 39 8.73 27.66 -7.70
C GLU A 39 9.61 26.51 -8.21
N ARG A 40 9.51 25.36 -7.56
CA ARG A 40 10.19 24.15 -8.01
C ARG A 40 9.56 23.64 -9.31
N TRP A 41 10.37 23.00 -10.15
CA TRP A 41 9.87 22.14 -11.23
C TRP A 41 9.34 20.82 -10.65
N GLU A 42 8.25 20.92 -9.90
CA GLU A 42 7.62 19.83 -9.14
C GLU A 42 6.23 19.52 -9.73
N ARG A 43 5.81 18.25 -9.72
CA ARG A 43 4.44 17.85 -10.04
C ARG A 43 3.47 18.29 -8.95
N GLU A 44 2.25 18.67 -9.33
CA GLU A 44 1.22 19.12 -8.40
C GLU A 44 0.91 18.08 -7.31
N SER A 45 0.81 16.80 -7.68
CA SER A 45 0.61 15.68 -6.76
C SER A 45 1.68 15.60 -5.66
N CYS A 46 2.95 15.83 -6.03
CA CYS A 46 4.06 15.87 -5.08
C CYS A 46 4.08 17.16 -4.26
N SER A 47 3.80 18.30 -4.88
CA SER A 47 3.68 19.59 -4.18
C SER A 47 2.61 19.56 -3.10
N ARG A 48 1.41 19.01 -3.42
CA ARG A 48 0.30 18.82 -2.48
C ARG A 48 0.72 17.97 -1.28
N CYS A 49 1.38 16.84 -1.52
CA CYS A 49 1.89 15.98 -0.46
C CYS A 49 2.97 16.69 0.39
N ARG A 50 3.90 17.42 -0.24
CA ARG A 50 4.96 18.14 0.47
C ARG A 50 4.42 19.27 1.35
N MET A 51 3.43 20.02 0.86
CA MET A 51 2.84 21.14 1.60
C MET A 51 1.91 20.68 2.72
N ASN A 52 1.13 19.63 2.48
CA ASN A 52 0.08 19.16 3.41
C ASN A 52 0.42 17.78 4.02
N GLY A 53 1.71 17.47 4.21
CA GLY A 53 2.18 16.11 4.51
C GLY A 53 1.49 15.44 5.70
N ALA A 54 1.26 16.18 6.79
CA ALA A 54 0.59 15.63 7.97
C ALA A 54 -0.88 15.25 7.71
N GLU A 55 -1.59 16.02 6.88
CA GLU A 55 -2.99 15.75 6.53
C GLU A 55 -3.08 14.62 5.50
N MET A 56 -2.12 14.58 4.57
CA MET A 56 -2.05 13.63 3.46
C MET A 56 -1.39 12.31 3.84
N GLU A 57 -0.79 12.17 5.02
CA GLU A 57 -0.05 10.98 5.43
C GLU A 57 -0.88 9.69 5.24
N GLY A 58 -0.33 8.75 4.46
CA GLY A 58 -0.97 7.48 4.11
C GLY A 58 -2.15 7.59 3.14
N LEU A 59 -2.43 8.76 2.56
CA LEU A 59 -3.43 8.97 1.51
C LEU A 59 -2.78 8.98 0.12
N ALA A 60 -3.57 8.66 -0.91
CA ALA A 60 -3.12 8.74 -2.29
C ALA A 60 -2.69 10.17 -2.63
N CYS A 61 -1.46 10.33 -3.13
CA CYS A 61 -0.94 11.62 -3.56
C CYS A 61 -1.13 11.86 -5.06
N ASP A 62 -1.24 10.79 -5.86
CA ASP A 62 -1.52 10.82 -7.29
C ASP A 62 -2.87 10.16 -7.58
N ASP A 63 -3.75 10.90 -8.25
CA ASP A 63 -5.09 10.44 -8.62
C ASP A 63 -5.03 9.44 -9.78
N ARG A 64 -3.94 9.42 -10.56
CA ARG A 64 -3.72 8.48 -11.67
C ARG A 64 -3.06 7.18 -11.24
N ASP A 65 -2.22 7.23 -10.20
CA ASP A 65 -1.60 6.05 -9.58
C ASP A 65 -1.94 6.01 -8.08
N PRO A 66 -3.09 5.41 -7.70
CA PRO A 66 -3.52 5.36 -6.32
C PRO A 66 -2.63 4.49 -5.43
N GLN A 67 -1.63 3.79 -5.97
CA GLN A 67 -0.63 3.07 -5.19
C GLN A 67 0.42 4.02 -4.59
N ARG A 68 0.56 5.23 -5.15
CA ARG A 68 1.44 6.26 -4.59
C ARG A 68 0.76 6.94 -3.42
N LEU A 69 1.36 6.80 -2.24
CA LEU A 69 0.87 7.44 -1.04
C LEU A 69 1.81 8.56 -0.60
N CYS A 70 1.24 9.55 0.07
CA CYS A 70 2.03 10.57 0.74
C CYS A 70 2.61 9.99 2.04
N LEU A 71 3.93 9.99 2.16
CA LEU A 71 4.65 9.55 3.35
C LEU A 71 5.71 10.58 3.70
N GLN A 72 5.62 11.16 4.90
CA GLN A 72 6.58 12.16 5.40
C GLN A 72 6.79 13.31 4.41
N GLY A 73 5.71 13.75 3.75
CA GLY A 73 5.74 14.80 2.73
C GLY A 73 6.34 14.40 1.38
N LYS A 74 6.53 13.10 1.12
CA LYS A 74 6.97 12.57 -0.18
C LYS A 74 5.89 11.68 -0.80
N CYS A 75 5.63 11.89 -2.10
CA CYS A 75 4.73 11.03 -2.85
C CYS A 75 5.49 9.79 -3.34
N SER A 76 5.27 8.64 -2.69
CA SER A 76 6.09 7.46 -2.86
C SER A 76 5.27 6.22 -3.22
N LYS A 77 5.85 5.38 -4.07
CA LYS A 77 5.33 4.04 -4.40
C LYS A 77 5.96 2.94 -3.54
N SER A 78 7.05 3.23 -2.84
CA SER A 78 7.86 2.26 -2.08
C SER A 78 7.38 2.08 -0.63
N VAL A 79 6.12 2.41 -0.34
CA VAL A 79 5.50 2.34 1.00
C VAL A 79 5.71 0.98 1.68
N CYS A 80 5.68 -0.10 0.90
CA CYS A 80 5.71 -1.46 1.41
C CYS A 80 7.11 -2.07 1.55
N HIS A 81 8.17 -1.41 1.08
CA HIS A 81 9.52 -1.99 1.02
C HIS A 81 10.05 -2.48 2.38
N ASN A 82 9.68 -1.78 3.46
CA ASN A 82 10.08 -2.13 4.84
C ASN A 82 8.90 -2.62 5.69
N LYS A 83 7.75 -2.92 5.09
CA LYS A 83 6.55 -3.37 5.78
C LYS A 83 6.41 -4.89 5.67
N GLN A 84 5.76 -5.49 6.66
CA GLN A 84 5.43 -6.91 6.57
C GLN A 84 4.27 -7.14 5.59
N GLN A 85 4.28 -8.29 4.93
CA GLN A 85 3.19 -8.70 4.07
C GLN A 85 1.88 -8.78 4.85
N GLY A 86 0.81 -8.27 4.25
CA GLY A 86 -0.51 -8.23 4.84
C GLY A 86 -0.75 -7.08 5.82
N THR A 87 0.25 -6.24 6.11
CA THR A 87 0.03 -5.03 6.93
C THR A 87 -0.67 -3.96 6.11
N PHE A 88 -1.55 -3.18 6.74
CA PHE A 88 -2.14 -2.00 6.10
C PHE A 88 -1.06 -0.97 5.75
N CYS A 89 -1.14 -0.46 4.53
CA CYS A 89 -0.18 0.49 3.97
C CYS A 89 -0.77 1.89 3.81
N ASP A 90 -2.08 2.02 3.81
CA ASP A 90 -2.79 3.28 3.71
C ASP A 90 -3.49 3.65 5.02
N ARG A 91 -3.82 4.95 5.15
CA ARG A 91 -4.48 5.48 6.35
C ARG A 91 -5.94 5.04 6.47
N LYS A 92 -6.61 4.72 5.37
CA LYS A 92 -8.02 4.30 5.37
C LYS A 92 -8.20 2.81 5.69
N LEU A 93 -7.11 2.06 5.83
CA LEU A 93 -7.13 0.61 6.04
C LEU A 93 -7.87 -0.13 4.92
N GLU A 94 -7.74 0.37 3.68
CA GLU A 94 -8.35 -0.24 2.50
C GLU A 94 -7.34 -1.09 1.72
N LYS A 95 -6.04 -0.82 1.90
CA LYS A 95 -4.93 -1.42 1.15
C LYS A 95 -3.90 -2.04 2.08
N ILE A 96 -3.34 -3.15 1.64
CA ILE A 96 -2.29 -3.89 2.36
C ILE A 96 -1.05 -4.04 1.48
N CYS A 97 0.07 -4.32 2.13
CA CYS A 97 1.30 -4.68 1.44
C CYS A 97 1.25 -6.12 0.93
N VAL A 98 1.37 -6.29 -0.39
CA VAL A 98 1.48 -7.59 -1.06
C VAL A 98 2.63 -7.49 -2.05
N GLU A 99 3.69 -8.27 -1.85
CA GLU A 99 4.84 -8.33 -2.77
C GLU A 99 5.40 -6.92 -3.08
N ASP A 100 5.62 -6.12 -2.04
CA ASP A 100 6.09 -4.72 -2.09
C ASP A 100 5.13 -3.71 -2.74
N ILE A 101 3.90 -4.11 -3.05
CA ILE A 101 2.87 -3.24 -3.62
C ILE A 101 1.82 -2.91 -2.57
N CYS A 102 1.46 -1.64 -2.45
CA CYS A 102 0.36 -1.17 -1.60
C CYS A 102 -0.96 -1.17 -2.38
N GLU A 103 -1.84 -2.14 -2.11
CA GLU A 103 -3.07 -2.30 -2.89
C GLU A 103 -4.20 -3.00 -2.11
N ASN A 104 -5.41 -3.01 -2.69
CA ASN A 104 -6.53 -3.84 -2.23
C ASN A 104 -6.64 -5.08 -3.14
N PRO A 105 -6.16 -6.26 -2.72
CA PRO A 105 -6.23 -7.47 -3.55
C PRO A 105 -7.68 -7.94 -3.79
N CYS A 106 -8.59 -7.65 -2.88
CA CYS A 106 -10.01 -8.02 -3.00
C CYS A 106 -10.70 -7.25 -4.13
N ALA A 107 -10.34 -5.98 -4.32
CA ALA A 107 -10.88 -5.13 -5.38
C ALA A 107 -10.54 -5.64 -6.79
N ARG A 108 -9.51 -6.49 -6.94
CA ARG A 108 -9.17 -7.16 -8.22
C ARG A 108 -10.27 -8.12 -8.68
N ILE A 109 -11.04 -8.66 -7.75
CA ILE A 109 -12.14 -9.59 -8.04
C ILE A 109 -13.42 -8.83 -8.32
N ALA A 110 -13.77 -7.90 -7.43
CA ALA A 110 -14.84 -6.95 -7.69
C ALA A 110 -14.60 -5.63 -6.95
N PRO A 111 -14.89 -4.45 -7.55
CA PRO A 111 -14.50 -3.15 -7.00
C PRO A 111 -15.05 -2.82 -5.60
N HIS A 112 -16.17 -3.43 -5.22
CA HIS A 112 -16.82 -3.22 -3.93
C HIS A 112 -16.24 -4.09 -2.80
N LEU A 113 -15.36 -5.06 -3.12
CA LEU A 113 -14.78 -5.93 -2.12
C LEU A 113 -13.64 -5.21 -1.39
N MET A 114 -13.70 -5.29 -0.06
CA MET A 114 -12.73 -4.65 0.82
C MET A 114 -11.86 -5.69 1.53
N VAL A 115 -10.67 -5.30 1.95
CA VAL A 115 -9.86 -6.12 2.87
C VAL A 115 -10.56 -6.20 4.23
N CYS A 116 -10.58 -7.38 4.82
CA CYS A 116 -10.98 -7.57 6.22
C CYS A 116 -10.14 -8.65 6.88
N ASP A 117 -10.26 -8.73 8.20
CA ASP A 117 -9.64 -9.79 8.99
C ASP A 117 -10.65 -10.91 9.18
N CYS A 118 -10.26 -12.14 8.83
CA CYS A 118 -11.11 -13.30 9.06
C CYS A 118 -11.46 -13.41 10.56
N SER A 119 -12.65 -13.93 10.88
CA SER A 119 -13.09 -14.10 12.26
C SER A 119 -12.10 -14.94 13.07
N MET A 120 -11.86 -14.59 14.34
CA MET A 120 -11.02 -15.41 15.21
C MET A 120 -11.64 -16.78 15.50
N ILE A 121 -12.97 -16.82 15.59
CA ILE A 121 -13.78 -18.02 15.77
C ILE A 121 -14.62 -18.20 14.51
N ASP A 122 -14.60 -19.39 13.95
CA ASP A 122 -15.41 -19.76 12.80
C ASP A 122 -16.90 -19.75 13.20
N PRO A 123 -17.76 -18.99 12.50
CA PRO A 123 -19.15 -18.82 12.89
C PRO A 123 -20.01 -20.07 12.66
N ASP A 124 -19.58 -20.99 11.79
CA ASP A 124 -20.32 -22.22 11.49
C ASP A 124 -19.95 -23.34 12.47
N THR A 125 -18.69 -23.38 12.93
CA THR A 125 -18.19 -24.48 13.78
C THR A 125 -17.97 -24.10 15.26
N GLY A 126 -17.80 -22.81 15.56
CA GLY A 126 -17.50 -22.33 16.92
C GLY A 126 -16.06 -22.56 17.39
N PHE A 127 -15.17 -23.07 16.52
CA PHE A 127 -13.75 -23.31 16.83
C PHE A 127 -12.86 -22.16 16.34
N ALA A 128 -11.60 -22.16 16.78
CA ALA A 128 -10.58 -21.25 16.26
C ALA A 128 -10.51 -21.34 14.73
N SER A 129 -10.53 -20.20 14.05
CA SER A 129 -10.51 -20.19 12.59
C SER A 129 -9.10 -20.43 12.05
N ASP A 130 -8.94 -21.49 11.25
CA ASP A 130 -7.72 -21.76 10.48
C ASP A 130 -7.42 -20.67 9.44
N ASP A 131 -8.45 -19.92 9.05
CA ASP A 131 -8.37 -18.86 8.05
C ASP A 131 -7.91 -17.53 8.64
N ARG A 132 -7.87 -17.38 9.99
CA ARG A 132 -7.54 -16.13 10.69
C ARG A 132 -6.28 -15.44 10.18
N CYS A 133 -5.25 -16.22 9.89
CA CYS A 133 -3.95 -15.70 9.46
C CYS A 133 -3.84 -15.43 7.96
N GLN A 134 -4.90 -15.69 7.19
CA GLN A 134 -4.95 -15.42 5.77
C GLN A 134 -5.76 -14.16 5.49
N LEU A 135 -5.55 -13.58 4.31
CA LEU A 135 -6.39 -12.49 3.83
C LEU A 135 -7.85 -12.94 3.73
N CYS A 136 -8.76 -12.10 4.23
CA CYS A 136 -10.18 -12.20 3.92
C CYS A 136 -10.65 -10.98 3.13
N CYS A 137 -11.71 -11.19 2.34
CA CYS A 137 -12.40 -10.15 1.61
C CYS A 137 -13.81 -9.96 2.17
N TYR A 138 -14.16 -8.71 2.43
CA TYR A 138 -15.46 -8.28 2.89
C TYR A 138 -16.36 -7.96 1.69
N ASP A 139 -17.53 -8.56 1.66
CA ASP A 139 -18.60 -8.30 0.71
C ASP A 139 -19.85 -7.83 1.45
N PHE A 140 -20.25 -6.57 1.25
CA PHE A 140 -21.43 -6.00 1.92
C PHE A 140 -22.75 -6.64 1.44
N ASN A 141 -22.75 -7.22 0.24
CA ASN A 141 -23.93 -7.85 -0.37
C ASN A 141 -24.15 -9.27 0.17
N SER A 142 -23.12 -9.89 0.73
CA SER A 142 -23.20 -11.24 1.29
C SER A 142 -24.13 -11.28 2.52
N LYS A 143 -25.01 -12.29 2.53
CA LYS A 143 -25.93 -12.61 3.63
C LYS A 143 -25.72 -14.07 4.07
N PRO A 144 -25.82 -14.40 5.37
CA PRO A 144 -26.01 -13.49 6.51
C PRO A 144 -24.79 -12.60 6.77
N ALA A 145 -24.96 -11.56 7.61
CA ALA A 145 -23.90 -10.60 7.93
C ALA A 145 -22.62 -11.26 8.48
N SER A 146 -22.75 -12.38 9.19
CA SER A 146 -21.63 -13.19 9.69
C SER A 146 -20.74 -13.78 8.59
N ARG A 147 -21.22 -13.85 7.35
CA ARG A 147 -20.50 -14.36 6.18
C ARG A 147 -20.00 -13.27 5.24
N ARG A 148 -20.00 -12.01 5.67
CA ARG A 148 -19.52 -10.91 4.82
C ARG A 148 -18.00 -10.94 4.66
N CYS A 149 -17.25 -11.31 5.69
CA CYS A 149 -15.80 -11.44 5.63
C CYS A 149 -15.43 -12.92 5.40
N GLN A 150 -14.88 -13.24 4.23
CA GLN A 150 -14.59 -14.62 3.83
C GLN A 150 -13.19 -14.78 3.25
N ASN A 151 -12.61 -15.97 3.44
CA ASN A 151 -11.22 -16.26 3.08
C ASN A 151 -10.96 -15.99 1.59
N ALA A 152 -9.98 -15.13 1.32
CA ALA A 152 -9.64 -14.64 -0.01
C ALA A 152 -9.10 -15.75 -0.91
N TYR A 153 -8.34 -16.69 -0.34
CA TYR A 153 -7.74 -17.79 -1.08
C TYR A 153 -8.76 -18.88 -1.44
N ARG A 154 -9.57 -19.32 -0.47
CA ARG A 154 -10.55 -20.39 -0.64
C ARG A 154 -11.74 -19.97 -1.49
N LYS A 155 -12.32 -18.78 -1.23
CA LYS A 155 -13.52 -18.32 -1.94
C LYS A 155 -13.20 -17.64 -3.26
N TYR A 156 -12.19 -16.78 -3.28
CA TYR A 156 -11.92 -15.90 -4.42
C TYR A 156 -10.64 -16.26 -5.18
N HIS A 157 -9.91 -17.29 -4.73
CA HIS A 157 -8.65 -17.74 -5.35
C HIS A 157 -7.56 -16.65 -5.46
N ILE A 158 -7.61 -15.66 -4.56
CA ILE A 158 -6.61 -14.59 -4.50
C ILE A 158 -5.31 -15.19 -3.94
N THR A 159 -4.22 -15.01 -4.68
CA THR A 159 -2.91 -15.56 -4.36
C THR A 159 -1.79 -14.54 -4.58
N THR A 160 -0.65 -14.80 -3.95
CA THR A 160 0.64 -14.22 -4.33
C THR A 160 1.11 -14.75 -5.69
N SER A 161 2.15 -14.15 -6.28
CA SER A 161 2.82 -14.65 -7.50
C SER A 161 3.27 -16.12 -7.37
N SER A 162 3.61 -16.55 -6.15
CA SER A 162 3.98 -17.93 -5.80
C SER A 162 2.80 -18.88 -5.57
N LYS A 163 1.57 -18.47 -5.92
CA LYS A 163 0.32 -19.24 -5.75
C LYS A 163 0.00 -19.62 -4.30
N ARG A 164 0.51 -18.85 -3.34
CA ARG A 164 0.24 -19.05 -1.91
C ARG A 164 -0.86 -18.09 -1.43
N PRO A 165 -1.58 -18.42 -0.34
CA PRO A 165 -2.45 -17.45 0.31
C PRO A 165 -1.62 -16.25 0.79
N ILE A 166 -2.25 -15.07 0.78
CA ILE A 166 -1.67 -13.86 1.35
C ILE A 166 -1.80 -13.96 2.88
N TRP A 167 -0.67 -13.97 3.58
CA TRP A 167 -0.65 -14.06 5.04
C TRP A 167 -0.76 -12.67 5.68
N ARG A 168 -1.53 -12.57 6.77
CA ARG A 168 -1.71 -11.38 7.61
C ARG A 168 -0.90 -11.54 8.91
N VAL A 169 0.40 -11.27 8.81
CA VAL A 169 1.33 -11.41 9.96
C VAL A 169 0.98 -10.41 11.05
N GLY A 170 1.06 -10.84 12.31
CA GLY A 170 0.82 -10.02 13.50
C GLY A 170 -0.65 -9.93 13.95
N LEU A 171 -1.59 -10.57 13.25
CA LEU A 171 -2.97 -10.65 13.73
C LEU A 171 -3.11 -11.57 14.94
N ASP A 172 -3.90 -11.13 15.92
CA ASP A 172 -4.25 -11.95 17.07
C ASP A 172 -5.16 -13.12 16.66
N CYS A 173 -4.90 -14.28 17.24
CA CYS A 173 -5.65 -15.52 17.07
C CYS A 173 -6.30 -15.98 18.38
N ALA A 174 -7.27 -16.87 18.27
CA ALA A 174 -7.84 -17.53 19.45
C ALA A 174 -6.75 -18.23 20.27
N GLY A 175 -6.84 -18.12 21.60
CA GLY A 175 -5.88 -18.72 22.53
C GLY A 175 -4.58 -17.92 22.74
N GLY A 176 -4.57 -16.62 22.39
CA GLY A 176 -3.44 -15.72 22.66
C GLY A 176 -2.24 -15.89 21.71
N LYS A 177 -2.43 -16.60 20.60
CA LYS A 177 -1.43 -16.79 19.55
C LYS A 177 -1.42 -15.61 18.59
N THR A 178 -0.33 -15.42 17.86
CA THR A 178 -0.22 -14.40 16.81
C THR A 178 0.14 -15.02 15.47
N CYS A 179 -0.38 -14.44 14.39
CA CYS A 179 -0.10 -14.92 13.05
C CYS A 179 1.35 -14.66 12.64
N ASN A 180 2.00 -15.66 12.06
CA ASN A 180 3.33 -15.52 11.46
C ASN A 180 3.33 -15.99 10.01
N ARG A 181 4.50 -15.96 9.35
CA ARG A 181 4.64 -16.33 7.93
C ARG A 181 4.32 -17.81 7.63
N TYR A 182 4.15 -18.64 8.66
CA TYR A 182 3.85 -20.07 8.56
C TYR A 182 2.46 -20.44 9.07
N GLY A 183 1.68 -19.49 9.60
CA GLY A 183 0.39 -19.74 10.25
C GLY A 183 0.34 -19.11 11.64
N PHE A 184 0.69 -19.87 12.68
CA PHE A 184 0.57 -19.43 14.08
C PHE A 184 1.92 -19.49 14.81
N SER A 185 2.15 -18.57 15.74
CA SER A 185 3.19 -18.62 16.80
C SER A 185 2.54 -18.55 18.17
#